data_AF-A0A1W0ABI4-F1
#
_entry.id   AF-A0A1W0ABI4-F1
#
_cell.length_a   1.000
_cell.length_b   1.000
_cell.length_c   1.000
_cell.angle_alpha   90.00
_cell.angle_beta   90.00
_cell.angle_gamma   90.00
#
_symmetry.space_group_name_H-M   'P 1'
#
loop_
_entity.id
_entity.type
_entity.pdbx_description
1 polymer ?
#
loop_
_entity_poly.entity_id
_entity_poly.type
_entity_poly.pdbx_seq_one_letter_code
_entity_poly.pdbx_strand_id
1 'polypeptide(L)'
;MFLRAKLISAELLMWKLLLAAVIAIYASLAYADETTAPCKYAYYGTNLSVYTSDELCGPIIAGANASYCIVNSTDCSIINNITMNGRTTLPFFNALGNLSTSKIAYFKFGNKSLLVMKGMSFPPTLTTLFIENITTLDFNQLTTPFPSSLRKIDIIDSYLDIFPASFKWPTNLRNLTLRNNRLQTIPKGLPVNLSTLAIQNNTLNDFNYLPPNLTFLNIRNNQYEKVTDKDWTNLYFL
;
A
#
# COMPACT_ATOMS: atom_id res chain seq x y z
N MET A 1 77.62 13.13 -26.83
CA MET A 1 76.59 12.10 -27.10
C MET A 1 76.02 11.45 -25.83
N PHE A 2 76.77 11.34 -24.72
CA PHE A 2 76.33 10.66 -23.48
C PHE A 2 75.34 11.42 -22.56
N LEU A 3 75.31 12.76 -22.54
CA LEU A 3 74.39 13.50 -21.65
C LEU A 3 72.92 13.46 -22.13
N ARG A 4 72.66 13.48 -23.45
CA ARG A 4 71.29 13.47 -23.98
C ARG A 4 70.54 12.17 -23.68
N ALA A 5 71.23 11.02 -23.64
CA ALA A 5 70.61 9.73 -23.35
C ALA A 5 70.16 9.59 -21.88
N LYS A 6 70.88 10.21 -20.93
CA LYS A 6 70.51 10.18 -19.50
C LYS A 6 69.27 11.02 -19.20
N LEU A 7 69.10 12.19 -19.83
CA LEU A 7 67.91 13.03 -19.63
C LEU A 7 66.63 12.35 -20.14
N ILE A 8 66.68 11.70 -21.31
CA ILE A 8 65.53 10.98 -21.89
C ILE A 8 65.12 9.80 -20.99
N SER A 9 66.09 9.12 -20.37
CA SER A 9 65.81 8.02 -19.44
C SER A 9 65.14 8.46 -18.14
N ALA A 10 65.48 9.65 -17.63
CA ALA A 10 64.90 10.22 -16.43
C ALA A 10 63.45 10.70 -16.67
N GLU A 11 63.18 11.34 -17.81
CA GLU A 11 61.82 11.74 -18.21
C GLU A 11 60.90 10.53 -18.41
N LEU A 12 61.41 9.45 -19.01
CA LEU A 12 60.63 8.22 -19.20
C LEU A 12 60.33 7.52 -17.87
N LEU A 13 61.25 7.57 -16.90
CA LEU A 13 61.05 7.01 -15.57
C LEU A 13 60.03 7.85 -14.77
N MET A 14 60.10 9.17 -14.88
CA MET A 14 59.13 10.09 -14.29
C MET A 14 57.72 9.88 -14.85
N TRP A 15 57.57 9.69 -16.17
CA TRP A 15 56.28 9.38 -16.78
C TRP A 15 55.72 8.02 -16.34
N LYS A 16 56.58 7.01 -16.19
CA LYS A 16 56.18 5.69 -15.66
C LYS A 16 55.73 5.76 -14.20
N LEU A 17 56.43 6.54 -13.37
CA LEU A 17 56.06 6.75 -11.96
C LEU A 17 54.77 7.56 -11.82
N LEU A 18 54.58 8.60 -12.66
CA LEU A 18 53.32 9.35 -12.75
C LEU A 18 52.17 8.46 -13.22
N LEU A 19 52.37 7.63 -14.25
CA LEU A 19 51.34 6.71 -14.74
C LEU A 19 50.99 5.65 -13.68
N ALA A 20 51.99 5.10 -12.98
CA ALA A 20 51.76 4.15 -11.89
C ALA A 20 51.04 4.79 -10.70
N ALA A 21 51.37 6.03 -10.35
CA ALA A 21 50.69 6.79 -9.31
C ALA A 21 49.24 7.11 -9.70
N VAL A 22 48.99 7.50 -10.96
CA VAL A 22 47.62 7.71 -11.48
C VAL A 22 46.83 6.40 -11.46
N ILE A 23 47.42 5.27 -11.88
CA ILE A 23 46.76 3.95 -11.81
C ILE A 23 46.46 3.55 -10.36
N ALA A 24 47.35 3.82 -9.41
CA ALA A 24 47.13 3.55 -7.98
C ALA A 24 46.05 4.46 -7.36
N ILE A 25 45.96 5.72 -7.78
CA ILE A 25 44.88 6.64 -7.41
C ILE A 25 43.54 6.16 -8.00
N TYR A 26 43.51 5.68 -9.25
CA TYR A 26 42.31 5.08 -9.84
C TYR A 26 41.93 3.75 -9.16
N ALA A 27 42.90 2.92 -8.76
CA ALA A 27 42.65 1.66 -8.07
C ALA A 27 42.15 1.85 -6.63
N SER A 28 42.51 2.96 -5.97
CA SER A 28 42.01 3.33 -4.63
C SER A 28 40.68 4.10 -4.65
N LEU A 29 40.26 4.61 -5.82
CA LEU A 29 38.94 5.22 -6.03
C LEU A 29 37.90 4.25 -6.62
N ALA A 30 38.27 3.00 -6.88
CA ALA A 30 37.39 1.96 -7.44
C ALA A 30 36.86 0.96 -6.38
N TYR A 31 36.94 1.30 -5.09
CA TYR A 31 36.14 0.67 -4.04
C TYR A 31 35.08 1.66 -3.56
N ALA A 32 34.20 2.06 -4.48
CA ALA A 32 32.85 2.43 -4.06
C ALA A 32 32.17 1.11 -3.70
N ASP A 33 32.07 0.87 -2.39
CA ASP A 33 31.14 -0.07 -1.77
C ASP A 33 29.85 -0.12 -2.60
N GLU A 34 29.37 -1.33 -2.91
CA GLU A 34 28.06 -1.50 -3.52
C GLU A 34 27.06 -0.82 -2.59
N THR A 35 26.69 0.43 -2.89
CA THR A 35 25.59 1.09 -2.23
C THR A 35 24.36 0.28 -2.62
N THR A 36 24.05 -0.76 -1.85
CA THR A 36 22.77 -1.45 -1.92
C THR A 36 21.73 -0.35 -1.89
N ALA A 37 21.02 -0.17 -3.01
CA ALA A 37 20.03 0.88 -3.11
C ALA A 37 19.15 0.80 -1.86
N PRO A 38 18.89 1.94 -1.17
CA PRO A 38 18.18 1.91 0.10
C PRO A 38 16.88 1.14 -0.09
N CYS A 39 16.53 0.29 0.88
CA CYS A 39 15.37 -0.57 0.77
C CYS A 39 14.16 0.25 0.33
N LYS A 40 13.51 -0.19 -0.75
CA LYS A 40 12.40 0.55 -1.34
C LYS A 40 11.22 0.77 -0.40
N TYR A 41 11.19 0.06 0.72
CA TYR A 41 10.19 0.17 1.77
C TYR A 41 10.65 0.92 3.02
N ALA A 42 11.86 1.48 3.03
CA ALA A 42 12.40 2.22 4.17
C ALA A 42 11.52 3.41 4.60
N TYR A 43 10.73 3.97 3.68
CA TYR A 43 9.80 5.07 3.97
C TYR A 43 8.64 4.68 4.91
N TYR A 44 8.42 3.38 5.16
CA TYR A 44 7.46 2.86 6.13
C TYR A 44 7.95 2.97 7.57
N GLY A 45 9.27 3.14 7.77
CA GLY A 45 9.92 3.05 9.08
C GLY A 45 10.77 1.78 9.19
N THR A 46 11.41 1.60 10.33
CA THR A 46 12.31 0.47 10.57
C THR A 46 11.57 -0.76 11.09
N ASN A 47 12.03 -1.95 10.68
CA ASN A 47 11.58 -3.26 11.16
C ASN A 47 10.08 -3.53 11.02
N LEU A 48 9.44 -2.97 10.01
CA LEU A 48 8.08 -3.32 9.65
C LEU A 48 8.08 -4.47 8.65
N SER A 49 7.17 -5.41 8.87
CA SER A 49 6.90 -6.50 7.93
C SER A 49 6.02 -6.00 6.79
N VAL A 50 6.51 -6.01 5.55
CA VAL A 50 5.80 -5.50 4.38
C VAL A 50 5.39 -6.65 3.48
N TYR A 51 4.09 -6.86 3.30
CA TYR A 51 3.56 -7.88 2.39
C TYR A 51 3.49 -7.32 0.95
N THR A 52 4.20 -7.95 0.02
CA THR A 52 4.33 -7.47 -1.37
C THR A 52 4.32 -8.61 -2.40
N SER A 53 4.26 -8.29 -3.69
CA SER A 53 4.34 -9.26 -4.80
C SER A 53 5.25 -8.83 -5.96
N ASP A 54 6.17 -7.91 -5.68
CA ASP A 54 7.06 -7.34 -6.67
C ASP A 54 8.36 -8.15 -6.85
N GLU A 55 9.35 -7.56 -7.53
CA GLU A 55 10.61 -8.22 -7.88
C GLU A 55 11.43 -8.73 -6.69
N LEU A 56 11.21 -8.20 -5.48
CA LEU A 56 11.88 -8.70 -4.26
C LEU A 56 11.45 -10.12 -3.92
N CYS A 57 10.24 -10.54 -4.32
CA CYS A 57 9.73 -11.87 -4.01
C CYS A 57 10.25 -12.96 -4.96
N GLY A 58 11.16 -12.61 -5.86
CA GLY A 58 11.72 -13.53 -6.84
C GLY A 58 10.81 -13.78 -8.05
N PRO A 59 11.22 -14.67 -8.96
CA PRO A 59 10.48 -14.93 -10.19
C PRO A 59 9.12 -15.55 -9.89
N ILE A 60 8.15 -15.31 -10.78
CA ILE A 60 6.85 -15.98 -10.72
C ILE A 60 7.07 -17.48 -10.92
N ILE A 61 6.69 -18.28 -9.93
CA ILE A 61 6.76 -19.74 -10.03
C ILE A 61 5.76 -20.28 -11.06
N ALA A 62 6.14 -21.33 -11.79
CA ALA A 62 5.29 -21.92 -12.83
C ALA A 62 3.91 -22.32 -12.27
N GLY A 63 2.84 -21.86 -12.91
CA GLY A 63 1.46 -22.11 -12.46
C GLY A 63 0.93 -21.14 -11.40
N ALA A 64 1.72 -20.18 -10.91
CA ALA A 64 1.25 -19.14 -10.00
C ALA A 64 0.93 -17.83 -10.73
N ASN A 65 0.14 -17.01 -10.04
CA ASN A 65 -0.25 -15.67 -10.47
C ASN A 65 0.89 -14.65 -10.30
N ALA A 66 1.47 -14.61 -9.11
CA ALA A 66 2.62 -13.81 -8.74
C ALA A 66 3.39 -14.52 -7.62
N SER A 67 4.63 -14.13 -7.39
CA SER A 67 5.37 -14.51 -6.18
C SER A 67 5.09 -13.49 -5.10
N TYR A 68 4.74 -13.97 -3.91
CA TYR A 68 4.38 -13.14 -2.77
C TYR A 68 5.39 -13.37 -1.67
N CYS A 69 5.71 -12.32 -0.93
CA CYS A 69 6.64 -12.41 0.17
C CYS A 69 6.33 -11.33 1.21
N ILE A 70 6.90 -11.50 2.39
CA ILE A 70 6.98 -10.49 3.43
C ILE A 70 8.44 -10.10 3.52
N VAL A 71 8.72 -8.81 3.41
CA VAL A 71 10.07 -8.26 3.51
C VAL A 71 10.20 -7.33 4.70
N ASN A 72 11.41 -7.17 5.23
CA ASN A 72 11.71 -6.17 6.26
C ASN A 72 11.85 -4.79 5.60
N SER A 73 11.14 -3.80 6.12
CA SER A 73 11.19 -2.43 5.58
C SER A 73 12.56 -1.75 5.70
N THR A 74 13.44 -2.20 6.61
CA THR A 74 14.77 -1.62 6.81
C THR A 74 15.74 -1.96 5.69
N ASP A 75 15.82 -3.24 5.32
CA ASP A 75 16.86 -3.80 4.44
C ASP A 75 16.31 -4.62 3.27
N CYS A 76 14.99 -4.73 3.14
CA CYS A 76 14.28 -5.49 2.12
C CYS A 76 14.61 -7.00 2.13
N SER A 77 15.21 -7.52 3.21
CA SER A 77 15.39 -8.95 3.41
C SER A 77 14.04 -9.66 3.44
N ILE A 78 13.95 -10.83 2.78
CA ILE A 78 12.75 -11.65 2.81
C ILE A 78 12.62 -12.30 4.19
N ILE A 79 11.58 -11.92 4.92
CA ILE A 79 11.19 -12.53 6.19
C ILE A 79 10.48 -13.85 5.93
N ASN A 80 9.58 -13.87 4.94
CA ASN A 80 8.79 -15.05 4.62
C ASN A 80 8.34 -15.09 3.16
N ASN A 81 8.44 -16.25 2.52
CA ASN A 81 7.83 -16.50 1.21
C ASN A 81 6.38 -16.96 1.38
N ILE A 82 5.48 -16.45 0.54
CA ILE A 82 4.05 -16.68 0.67
C ILE A 82 3.52 -17.42 -0.56
N THR A 83 2.88 -18.57 -0.32
CA THR A 83 2.19 -19.35 -1.35
C THR A 83 0.69 -19.26 -1.17
N MET A 84 -0.01 -18.75 -2.18
CA MET A 84 -1.47 -18.53 -2.18
C MET A 84 -2.25 -19.77 -2.63
N ASN A 85 -2.03 -20.92 -1.98
CA ASN A 85 -2.71 -22.17 -2.29
C ASN A 85 -4.00 -22.32 -1.46
N GLY A 86 -5.01 -21.48 -1.73
CA GLY A 86 -6.28 -21.52 -0.98
C GLY A 86 -6.17 -21.04 0.47
N ARG A 87 -5.09 -20.34 0.80
CA ARG A 87 -4.82 -19.80 2.13
C ARG A 87 -5.88 -18.76 2.49
N THR A 88 -6.59 -18.98 3.59
CA THR A 88 -7.58 -18.02 4.11
C THR A 88 -6.95 -17.01 5.08
N THR A 89 -5.74 -17.29 5.58
CA THR A 89 -5.03 -16.48 6.56
C THR A 89 -3.61 -16.12 6.11
N LEU A 90 -3.37 -14.82 5.94
CA LEU A 90 -2.04 -14.28 5.68
C LEU A 90 -1.22 -14.30 6.98
N PRO A 91 0.10 -14.57 6.90
CA PRO A 91 0.97 -14.32 8.05
C PRO A 91 0.92 -12.86 8.50
N PHE A 92 1.45 -12.59 9.69
CA PHE A 92 1.50 -11.25 10.21
C PHE A 92 2.35 -10.33 9.33
N PHE A 93 1.84 -9.13 9.05
CA PHE A 93 2.54 -8.03 8.37
C PHE A 93 1.99 -6.70 8.87
N ASN A 94 2.81 -5.65 8.86
CA ASN A 94 2.43 -4.31 9.28
C ASN A 94 2.00 -3.42 8.12
N ALA A 95 2.53 -3.66 6.91
CA ALA A 95 2.33 -2.78 5.77
C ALA A 95 2.08 -3.54 4.47
N LEU A 96 1.46 -2.85 3.50
CA LEU A 96 1.21 -3.37 2.16
C LEU A 96 2.19 -2.76 1.15
N GLY A 97 2.94 -3.59 0.46
CA GLY A 97 3.88 -3.15 -0.57
C GLY A 97 3.22 -2.94 -1.93
N ASN A 98 3.97 -3.29 -2.97
CA ASN A 98 3.53 -3.22 -4.35
C ASN A 98 2.91 -4.56 -4.75
N LEU A 99 1.59 -4.58 -4.86
CA LEU A 99 0.79 -5.73 -5.29
C LEU A 99 0.30 -5.58 -6.74
N SER A 100 0.87 -4.66 -7.53
CA SER A 100 0.39 -4.37 -8.89
C SER A 100 0.55 -5.53 -9.88
N THR A 101 1.52 -6.41 -9.64
CA THR A 101 1.79 -7.63 -10.42
C THR A 101 0.81 -8.76 -10.09
N SER A 102 0.13 -8.67 -8.96
CA SER A 102 -0.85 -9.66 -8.53
C SER A 102 -2.15 -9.52 -9.32
N LYS A 103 -2.78 -10.66 -9.62
CA LYS A 103 -4.17 -10.74 -10.12
C LYS A 103 -5.20 -11.06 -9.02
N ILE A 104 -4.92 -10.74 -7.76
CA ILE A 104 -5.90 -10.94 -6.67
C ILE A 104 -7.13 -10.07 -6.93
N ALA A 105 -8.31 -10.70 -6.94
CA ALA A 105 -9.60 -10.01 -7.07
C ALA A 105 -10.28 -9.76 -5.72
N TYR A 106 -10.06 -10.63 -4.74
CA TYR A 106 -10.59 -10.52 -3.38
C TYR A 106 -9.42 -10.47 -2.41
N PHE A 107 -9.26 -9.36 -1.70
CA PHE A 107 -8.20 -9.19 -0.72
C PHE A 107 -8.77 -8.90 0.66
N LYS A 108 -8.55 -9.82 1.58
CA LYS A 108 -8.97 -9.74 2.97
C LYS A 108 -7.75 -9.70 3.89
N PHE A 109 -7.72 -8.72 4.78
CA PHE A 109 -6.72 -8.67 5.85
C PHE A 109 -7.33 -8.05 7.11
N GLY A 110 -6.80 -8.45 8.26
CA GLY A 110 -7.29 -7.97 9.53
C GLY A 110 -6.58 -8.55 10.73
N ASN A 111 -7.15 -8.33 11.91
CA ASN A 111 -6.68 -8.79 13.22
C ASN A 111 -5.26 -8.30 13.56
N LYS A 112 -5.04 -6.99 13.46
CA LYS A 112 -3.72 -6.37 13.69
C LYS A 112 -3.86 -5.02 14.40
N SER A 113 -2.88 -4.67 15.21
CA SER A 113 -2.86 -3.34 15.86
C SER A 113 -2.62 -2.21 14.86
N LEU A 114 -1.77 -2.43 13.85
CA LEU A 114 -1.37 -1.41 12.88
C LEU A 114 -1.44 -1.96 11.46
N LEU A 115 -1.99 -1.15 10.56
CA LEU A 115 -1.87 -1.34 9.13
C LEU A 115 -1.40 -0.04 8.45
N VAL A 116 -0.21 -0.09 7.85
CA VAL A 116 0.35 1.04 7.09
C VAL A 116 0.18 0.80 5.59
N MET A 117 -0.49 1.73 4.92
CA MET A 117 -0.83 1.64 3.49
C MET A 117 -0.17 2.76 2.66
N LYS A 118 0.78 3.48 3.24
CA LYS A 118 1.51 4.58 2.61
C LYS A 118 2.26 4.10 1.37
N GLY A 119 1.92 4.54 0.16
CA GLY A 119 2.67 4.12 -1.04
C GLY A 119 2.47 2.66 -1.46
N MET A 120 1.47 1.96 -0.89
CA MET A 120 1.08 0.65 -1.40
C MET A 120 0.59 0.76 -2.84
N SER A 121 0.59 -0.33 -3.60
CA SER A 121 -0.09 -0.38 -4.91
C SER A 121 -0.98 -1.61 -4.96
N PHE A 122 -2.28 -1.43 -5.15
CA PHE A 122 -3.21 -2.55 -5.20
C PHE A 122 -3.13 -3.31 -6.54
N PRO A 123 -3.55 -4.59 -6.55
CA PRO A 123 -3.78 -5.34 -7.80
C PRO A 123 -4.77 -4.59 -8.70
N PRO A 124 -4.47 -4.39 -10.01
CA PRO A 124 -5.42 -3.79 -10.94
C PRO A 124 -6.71 -4.60 -11.11
N THR A 125 -6.70 -5.88 -10.73
CA THR A 125 -7.85 -6.80 -10.76
C THR A 125 -8.71 -6.76 -9.49
N LEU A 126 -8.32 -6.01 -8.46
CA LEU A 126 -8.98 -6.05 -7.16
C LEU A 126 -10.43 -5.54 -7.25
N THR A 127 -11.40 -6.42 -7.03
CA THR A 127 -12.83 -6.08 -7.05
C THR A 127 -13.43 -5.95 -5.65
N THR A 128 -12.85 -6.63 -4.66
CA THR A 128 -13.31 -6.63 -3.27
C THR A 128 -12.15 -6.46 -2.31
N LEU A 129 -12.24 -5.44 -1.45
CA LEU A 129 -11.32 -5.19 -0.35
C LEU A 129 -12.06 -5.38 0.98
N PHE A 130 -11.47 -6.16 1.87
CA PHE A 130 -12.04 -6.45 3.18
C PHE A 130 -11.01 -6.21 4.28
N ILE A 131 -11.29 -5.26 5.16
CA ILE A 131 -10.47 -4.86 6.30
C ILE A 131 -11.26 -5.15 7.57
N GLU A 132 -10.73 -5.98 8.47
CA GLU A 132 -11.37 -6.26 9.76
C GLU A 132 -10.42 -6.11 10.95
N ASN A 133 -10.95 -5.65 12.10
CA ASN A 133 -10.24 -5.69 13.37
C ASN A 133 -8.83 -5.07 13.28
N ILE A 134 -8.76 -3.84 12.78
CA ILE A 134 -7.54 -3.03 12.77
C ILE A 134 -7.65 -1.92 13.82
N THR A 135 -6.70 -1.84 14.75
CA THR A 135 -6.76 -0.82 15.81
C THR A 135 -6.37 0.57 15.30
N THR A 136 -5.41 0.67 14.38
CA THR A 136 -4.94 1.93 13.80
C THR A 136 -4.99 1.85 12.27
N LEU A 137 -5.98 2.52 11.68
CA LEU A 137 -6.21 2.60 10.24
C LEU A 137 -6.21 4.08 9.81
N ASP A 138 -5.19 4.50 9.08
CA ASP A 138 -5.01 5.90 8.65
C ASP A 138 -5.03 6.05 7.13
N PHE A 139 -6.14 6.61 6.62
CA PHE A 139 -6.31 6.88 5.19
C PHE A 139 -5.64 8.18 4.71
N ASN A 140 -5.09 9.02 5.60
CA ASN A 140 -4.38 10.26 5.21
C ASN A 140 -3.07 9.95 4.48
N GLN A 141 -2.52 8.76 4.71
CA GLN A 141 -1.22 8.36 4.19
C GLN A 141 -1.31 7.70 2.81
N LEU A 142 -2.51 7.52 2.26
CA LEU A 142 -2.68 6.96 0.93
C LEU A 142 -2.15 7.92 -0.14
N THR A 143 -1.13 7.49 -0.87
CA THR A 143 -0.54 8.24 -1.98
C THR A 143 -0.91 7.67 -3.35
N THR A 144 -1.48 6.47 -3.38
CA THR A 144 -1.91 5.79 -4.61
C THR A 144 -3.42 5.62 -4.63
N PRO A 145 -4.06 5.76 -5.81
CA PRO A 145 -5.50 5.55 -5.93
C PRO A 145 -5.85 4.06 -5.85
N PHE A 146 -7.08 3.78 -5.42
CA PHE A 146 -7.68 2.45 -5.58
C PHE A 146 -7.88 2.11 -7.07
N PRO A 147 -7.82 0.83 -7.45
CA PRO A 147 -7.99 0.43 -8.85
C PRO A 147 -9.43 0.64 -9.30
N SER A 148 -9.61 0.97 -10.59
CA SER A 148 -10.94 1.22 -11.18
C SER A 148 -11.83 -0.02 -11.23
N SER A 149 -11.27 -1.21 -11.02
CA SER A 149 -11.96 -2.50 -10.89
C SER A 149 -12.62 -2.70 -9.54
N LEU A 150 -12.29 -1.90 -8.52
CA LEU A 150 -12.84 -2.04 -7.18
C LEU A 150 -14.35 -1.76 -7.18
N ARG A 151 -15.13 -2.70 -6.63
CA ARG A 151 -16.60 -2.65 -6.56
C ARG A 151 -17.11 -2.69 -5.12
N LYS A 152 -16.35 -3.31 -4.23
CA LYS A 152 -16.76 -3.52 -2.85
C LYS A 152 -15.63 -3.21 -1.86
N ILE A 153 -15.97 -2.44 -0.83
CA ILE A 153 -15.10 -2.18 0.32
C ILE A 153 -15.89 -2.53 1.58
N ASP A 154 -15.33 -3.41 2.41
CA ASP A 154 -15.80 -3.69 3.75
C ASP A 154 -14.70 -3.27 4.74
N ILE A 155 -15.01 -2.36 5.67
CA ILE A 155 -14.15 -1.98 6.80
C ILE A 155 -14.96 -2.19 8.07
N ILE A 156 -14.57 -3.21 8.84
CA ILE A 156 -15.38 -3.74 9.93
C ILE A 156 -14.57 -3.77 11.22
N ASP A 157 -15.16 -3.40 12.34
CA ASP A 157 -14.55 -3.54 13.67
C ASP A 157 -13.17 -2.84 13.76
N SER A 158 -12.96 -1.72 13.06
CA SER A 158 -11.61 -1.14 12.83
C SER A 158 -11.40 0.27 13.39
N TYR A 159 -12.20 0.65 14.40
CA TYR A 159 -12.05 1.91 15.14
C TYR A 159 -11.92 3.18 14.28
N LEU A 160 -12.43 3.14 13.05
CA LEU A 160 -12.26 4.24 12.10
C LEU A 160 -13.13 5.44 12.48
N ASP A 161 -12.51 6.57 12.82
CA ASP A 161 -13.23 7.77 13.25
C ASP A 161 -13.68 8.64 12.06
N ILE A 162 -12.83 8.79 11.04
CA ILE A 162 -13.08 9.70 9.90
C ILE A 162 -12.27 9.31 8.66
N PHE A 163 -12.82 9.61 7.48
CA PHE A 163 -12.05 9.63 6.22
C PHE A 163 -11.49 11.04 5.95
N PRO A 164 -10.24 11.18 5.46
CA PRO A 164 -9.71 12.47 5.06
C PRO A 164 -10.62 13.18 4.07
N ALA A 165 -10.70 14.51 4.15
CA ALA A 165 -11.40 15.30 3.12
C ALA A 165 -10.79 15.14 1.72
N SER A 166 -9.50 14.76 1.63
CA SER A 166 -8.79 14.48 0.39
C SER A 166 -9.03 13.06 -0.15
N PHE A 167 -9.67 12.17 0.63
CA PHE A 167 -9.87 10.78 0.26
C PHE A 167 -10.65 10.66 -1.06
N LYS A 168 -10.11 9.85 -1.98
CA LYS A 168 -10.70 9.62 -3.30
C LYS A 168 -11.33 8.24 -3.35
N TRP A 169 -12.66 8.21 -3.33
CA TRP A 169 -13.43 6.98 -3.47
C TRP A 169 -13.24 6.36 -4.88
N PRO A 170 -13.23 5.01 -5.00
CA PRO A 170 -13.25 4.35 -6.29
C PRO A 170 -14.54 4.70 -7.03
N THR A 171 -14.44 5.22 -8.26
CA THR A 171 -15.59 5.74 -9.03
C THR A 171 -16.64 4.68 -9.37
N ASN A 172 -16.23 3.41 -9.41
CA ASN A 172 -17.09 2.27 -9.71
C ASN A 172 -17.54 1.49 -8.46
N LEU A 173 -17.28 2.00 -7.25
CA LEU A 173 -17.72 1.35 -6.01
C LEU A 173 -19.25 1.25 -5.99
N ARG A 174 -19.76 0.05 -5.68
CA ARG A 174 -21.20 -0.26 -5.60
C ARG A 174 -21.64 -0.59 -4.18
N ASN A 175 -20.77 -1.24 -3.41
CA ASN A 175 -21.06 -1.73 -2.07
C ASN A 175 -20.02 -1.21 -1.08
N LEU A 176 -20.49 -0.58 -0.01
CA LEU A 176 -19.66 -0.06 1.06
C LEU A 176 -20.22 -0.50 2.42
N THR A 177 -19.41 -1.24 3.18
CA THR A 177 -19.68 -1.57 4.58
C THR A 177 -18.67 -0.88 5.48
N LEU A 178 -19.14 -0.12 6.44
CA LEU A 178 -18.36 0.62 7.45
C LEU A 178 -18.85 0.27 8.87
N ARG A 179 -19.27 -0.98 9.06
CA ARG A 179 -19.89 -1.48 10.29
C ARG A 179 -18.94 -1.45 11.49
N ASN A 180 -19.46 -1.06 12.65
CA ASN A 180 -18.75 -1.12 13.94
C ASN A 180 -17.42 -0.38 13.90
N ASN A 181 -17.50 0.90 13.55
CA ASN A 181 -16.39 1.83 13.62
C ASN A 181 -16.77 2.96 14.61
N ARG A 182 -16.18 4.15 14.46
CA ARG A 182 -16.42 5.32 15.30
C ARG A 182 -16.82 6.54 14.47
N LEU A 183 -17.44 6.30 13.32
CA LEU A 183 -17.81 7.37 12.39
C LEU A 183 -18.90 8.25 13.01
N GLN A 184 -18.64 9.56 13.01
CA GLN A 184 -19.60 10.57 13.48
C GLN A 184 -20.44 11.16 12.34
N THR A 185 -19.94 11.07 11.11
CA THR A 185 -20.62 11.56 9.90
C THR A 185 -20.49 10.54 8.77
N ILE A 186 -21.46 10.51 7.86
CA ILE A 186 -21.32 9.74 6.62
C ILE A 186 -20.12 10.31 5.85
N PRO A 187 -19.22 9.47 5.30
CA PRO A 187 -18.06 10.00 4.61
C PRO A 187 -18.43 10.91 3.44
N LYS A 188 -17.73 12.04 3.31
CA LYS A 188 -17.94 12.96 2.20
C LYS A 188 -17.47 12.33 0.89
N GLY A 189 -18.18 12.65 -0.20
CA GLY A 189 -17.74 12.33 -1.56
C GLY A 189 -17.94 10.87 -1.97
N LEU A 190 -18.85 10.14 -1.31
CA LEU A 190 -19.25 8.80 -1.75
C LEU A 190 -19.68 8.81 -3.22
N PRO A 191 -19.32 7.78 -4.01
CA PRO A 191 -19.54 7.78 -5.44
C PRO A 191 -21.03 7.67 -5.78
N VAL A 192 -21.46 8.36 -6.85
CA VAL A 192 -22.85 8.39 -7.32
C VAL A 192 -23.40 7.00 -7.71
N ASN A 193 -22.50 6.06 -8.00
CA ASN A 193 -22.81 4.68 -8.38
C ASN A 193 -23.03 3.74 -7.19
N LEU A 194 -22.79 4.22 -5.96
CA LEU A 194 -22.99 3.43 -4.74
C LEU A 194 -24.47 3.12 -4.57
N SER A 195 -24.81 1.83 -4.50
CA SER A 195 -26.18 1.36 -4.35
C SER A 195 -26.44 0.76 -2.96
N THR A 196 -25.39 0.30 -2.29
CA THR A 196 -25.47 -0.33 -0.96
C THR A 196 -24.53 0.36 0.00
N LEU A 197 -25.07 0.92 1.08
CA LEU A 197 -24.33 1.48 2.20
C LEU A 197 -24.77 0.82 3.51
N ALA A 198 -23.85 0.13 4.18
CA ALA A 198 -24.04 -0.40 5.52
C ALA A 198 -23.08 0.32 6.48
N ILE A 199 -23.60 1.09 7.43
CA ILE A 199 -22.82 1.93 8.35
C ILE A 199 -23.35 1.83 9.79
N GLN A 200 -23.89 0.67 10.14
CA GLN A 200 -24.44 0.37 11.45
C GLN A 200 -23.36 0.27 12.53
N ASN A 201 -23.75 0.49 13.79
CA ASN A 201 -22.85 0.54 14.95
C ASN A 201 -21.78 1.64 14.78
N ASN A 202 -22.22 2.87 14.62
CA ASN A 202 -21.36 4.06 14.62
C ASN A 202 -22.04 5.13 15.51
N THR A 203 -21.67 6.40 15.37
CA THR A 203 -22.25 7.50 16.15
C THR A 203 -22.80 8.61 15.24
N LEU A 204 -23.41 8.22 14.12
CA LEU A 204 -24.02 9.13 13.14
C LEU A 204 -25.32 9.72 13.68
N ASN A 205 -25.60 11.00 13.41
CA ASN A 205 -26.86 11.65 13.81
C ASN A 205 -27.56 12.44 12.68
N ASP A 206 -26.97 12.48 11.48
CA ASP A 206 -27.55 13.16 10.32
C ASP A 206 -27.32 12.37 9.02
N PHE A 207 -28.02 12.79 7.96
CA PHE A 207 -27.93 12.19 6.62
C PHE A 207 -27.11 13.05 5.66
N ASN A 208 -26.23 13.90 6.18
CA ASN A 208 -25.34 14.70 5.35
C ASN A 208 -24.45 13.78 4.52
N TYR A 209 -24.19 14.17 3.27
CA TYR A 209 -23.35 13.41 2.33
C TYR A 209 -23.87 12.03 1.89
N LEU A 210 -25.11 11.66 2.23
CA LEU A 210 -25.74 10.45 1.70
C LEU A 210 -25.87 10.55 0.16
N PRO A 211 -25.38 9.56 -0.61
CA PRO A 211 -25.50 9.57 -2.06
C PRO A 211 -26.94 9.29 -2.52
N PRO A 212 -27.39 9.85 -3.66
CA PRO A 212 -28.81 9.86 -4.04
C PRO A 212 -29.34 8.52 -4.57
N ASN A 213 -28.48 7.60 -5.02
CA ASN A 213 -28.88 6.38 -5.75
C ASN A 213 -28.81 5.10 -4.89
N LEU A 214 -28.90 5.23 -3.56
CA LEU A 214 -28.94 4.07 -2.69
C LEU A 214 -30.25 3.31 -2.87
N THR A 215 -30.15 1.99 -2.90
CA THR A 215 -31.29 1.06 -2.81
C THR A 215 -31.27 0.28 -1.50
N PHE A 216 -30.11 0.23 -0.82
CA PHE A 216 -29.95 -0.34 0.51
C PHE A 216 -29.17 0.62 1.40
N LEU A 217 -29.74 0.93 2.56
CA LEU A 217 -29.08 1.69 3.62
C LEU A 217 -29.25 0.94 4.95
N ASN A 218 -28.18 0.66 5.66
CA ASN A 218 -28.28 0.14 7.03
C ASN A 218 -27.60 1.11 8.00
N ILE A 219 -28.42 1.81 8.78
CA ILE A 219 -27.99 2.82 9.77
C ILE A 219 -28.25 2.37 11.20
N ARG A 220 -28.56 1.09 11.43
CA ARG A 220 -28.90 0.58 12.76
C ARG A 220 -27.84 0.93 13.82
N ASN A 221 -28.26 1.16 15.06
CA ASN A 221 -27.36 1.46 16.19
C ASN A 221 -26.43 2.65 15.88
N ASN A 222 -27.05 3.75 15.43
CA ASN A 222 -26.47 5.08 15.38
C ASN A 222 -27.31 6.01 16.29
N GLN A 223 -27.08 7.32 16.22
CA GLN A 223 -27.71 8.35 17.05
C GLN A 223 -28.79 9.15 16.30
N TYR A 224 -29.45 8.53 15.32
CA TYR A 224 -30.57 9.13 14.62
C TYR A 224 -31.81 9.20 15.50
N GLU A 225 -32.34 10.41 15.73
CA GLU A 225 -33.62 10.59 16.42
C GLU A 225 -34.81 10.45 15.48
N LYS A 226 -34.62 10.84 14.21
CA LYS A 226 -35.65 10.87 13.18
C LYS A 226 -35.05 10.52 11.82
N VAL A 227 -35.90 10.02 10.94
CA VAL A 227 -35.58 9.73 9.54
C VAL A 227 -36.37 10.69 8.67
N THR A 228 -35.83 11.89 8.46
CA THR A 228 -36.47 12.99 7.74
C THR A 228 -35.57 13.55 6.63
N ASP A 229 -36.09 14.46 5.83
CA ASP A 229 -35.32 15.36 4.95
C ASP A 229 -34.59 14.69 3.76
N LYS A 230 -34.99 13.48 3.38
CA LYS A 230 -34.57 12.79 2.15
C LYS A 230 -35.75 12.02 1.53
N ASP A 231 -35.60 11.72 0.25
CA ASP A 231 -36.47 10.77 -0.46
C ASP A 231 -35.96 9.35 -0.21
N TRP A 232 -36.82 8.52 0.38
CA TRP A 232 -36.51 7.14 0.76
C TRP A 232 -37.15 6.10 -0.18
N THR A 233 -37.88 6.55 -1.21
CA THR A 233 -38.69 5.65 -2.07
C THR A 233 -37.87 4.64 -2.87
N ASN A 234 -36.60 4.93 -3.13
CA ASN A 234 -35.68 4.03 -3.82
C ASN A 234 -35.13 2.90 -2.93
N LEU A 235 -35.29 2.99 -1.60
CA LEU A 235 -34.76 2.01 -0.67
C LEU A 235 -35.70 0.80 -0.53
N TYR A 236 -35.16 -0.40 -0.71
CA TYR A 236 -35.84 -1.63 -0.31
C TYR A 236 -35.50 -2.05 1.14
N PHE A 237 -34.49 -1.42 1.75
CA PHE A 237 -34.09 -1.63 3.14
C PHE A 237 -33.51 -0.35 3.74
N LEU A 238 -33.94 -0.04 4.97
CA LEU A 238 -33.48 1.07 5.81
C LEU A 238 -33.30 0.63 7.27
#